data_AF-A0A520CWC2-F1
#
_entry.id   AF-A0A520CWC2-F1
#
_cell.length_a   1.000
_cell.length_b   1.000
_cell.length_c   1.000
_cell.angle_alpha   90.00
_cell.angle_beta   90.00
_cell.angle_gamma   90.00
#
_symmetry.space_group_name_H-M   'P 1'
#
loop_
_entity.id
_entity.type
_entity.pdbx_description
1 polymer ?
#
loop_
_entity_poly.entity_id
_entity_poly.type
_entity_poly.pdbx_seq_one_letter_code
_entity_poly.pdbx_strand_id
1 'polypeptide(L)'
;MTSLAQSSAQPLPLDASQVSLVLELLDMRRLAPKETAARFFQLGHQSGFSIEQRDVVEWLFELDESQVAGMLMNFADDEARAVVREQLAYEARLDYVLS
;
A
#
# COMPACT_ATOMS: atom_id res chain seq x y z
N MET A 1 -33.24 -5.91 17.58
CA MET A 1 -32.37 -4.75 17.77
C MET A 1 -30.94 -5.25 17.67
N THR A 2 -30.41 -5.39 16.45
CA THR A 2 -29.06 -5.93 16.24
C THR A 2 -28.09 -4.77 16.34
N SER A 3 -27.40 -4.70 17.48
CA SER A 3 -26.31 -3.77 17.71
C SER A 3 -25.17 -4.17 16.78
N LEU A 4 -25.00 -3.45 15.67
CA LEU A 4 -23.75 -3.49 14.91
C LEU A 4 -22.72 -2.86 15.83
N ALA A 5 -21.95 -3.71 16.53
CA ALA A 5 -20.74 -3.26 17.19
C ALA A 5 -19.89 -2.60 16.11
N GLN A 6 -19.87 -1.27 16.13
CA GLN A 6 -18.86 -0.48 15.46
C GLN A 6 -17.53 -0.92 16.08
N SER A 7 -16.82 -1.84 15.43
CA SER A 7 -15.39 -1.97 15.66
C SER A 7 -14.75 -0.71 15.07
N SER A 8 -14.70 0.32 15.90
CA SER A 8 -13.86 1.51 15.71
C SER A 8 -12.39 1.14 15.93
N ALA A 9 -11.90 0.16 15.17
CA ALA A 9 -10.48 -0.11 15.06
C ALA A 9 -10.07 0.48 13.70
N GLN A 10 -9.37 1.62 13.73
CA GLN A 10 -8.60 2.00 12.55
C GLN A 10 -7.73 0.80 12.17
N PRO A 11 -7.61 0.46 10.87
CA PRO A 11 -6.74 -0.63 10.45
C PRO A 11 -5.37 -0.46 11.11
N LEU A 12 -4.82 -1.56 11.62
CA LEU A 12 -3.44 -1.55 12.12
C LEU A 12 -2.55 -0.99 11.01
N PRO A 13 -1.65 -0.04 11.34
CA PRO A 13 -0.79 0.53 10.34
C PRO A 13 0.08 -0.55 9.69
N LEU A 14 0.47 -0.32 8.44
CA LEU A 14 1.39 -1.16 7.71
C LEU A 14 2.81 -0.96 8.26
N ASP A 15 3.49 -2.06 8.53
CA ASP A 15 4.91 -2.06 8.88
C ASP A 15 5.80 -1.85 7.64
N ALA A 16 7.11 -1.68 7.87
CA ALA A 16 8.07 -1.40 6.80
C ALA A 16 8.15 -2.53 5.75
N SER A 17 7.99 -3.79 6.17
CA SER A 17 8.01 -4.93 5.26
C SER A 17 6.76 -4.98 4.39
N GLN A 18 5.60 -4.69 4.99
CA GLN A 18 4.32 -4.61 4.31
C GLN A 18 4.29 -3.44 3.31
N VAL A 19 4.80 -2.26 3.69
CA VAL A 19 4.93 -1.10 2.80
C VAL A 19 5.87 -1.39 1.63
N SER A 20 7.03 -1.99 1.88
CA SER A 20 7.99 -2.33 0.82
C SER A 20 7.36 -3.23 -0.25
N LEU A 21 6.59 -4.23 0.21
CA LEU A 21 5.88 -5.15 -0.66
C LEU A 21 4.75 -4.48 -1.44
N VAL A 22 4.00 -3.59 -0.81
CA VAL A 22 2.95 -2.81 -1.50
C VAL A 22 3.55 -1.93 -2.59
N LEU A 23 4.68 -1.28 -2.33
CA LEU A 23 5.43 -0.50 -3.32
C LEU A 23 5.90 -1.38 -4.50
N GLU A 24 6.45 -2.56 -4.25
CA GLU A 24 6.83 -3.51 -5.32
C GLU A 24 5.64 -3.86 -6.22
N LEU A 25 4.48 -4.14 -5.63
CA LEU A 25 3.28 -4.47 -6.39
C LEU A 25 2.74 -3.29 -7.20
N LEU A 26 2.83 -2.07 -6.66
CA LEU A 26 2.45 -0.84 -7.35
C LEU A 26 3.35 -0.58 -8.56
N ASP A 27 4.66 -0.78 -8.43
CA ASP A 27 5.60 -0.71 -9.56
C ASP A 27 5.25 -1.75 -10.64
N MET A 28 4.95 -2.99 -10.22
CA MET A 28 4.57 -4.07 -11.13
C MET A 28 3.25 -3.82 -11.86
N ARG A 29 2.28 -3.10 -11.24
CA ARG A 29 0.93 -2.86 -11.78
C ARG A 29 0.95 -2.32 -13.21
N ARG A 30 1.87 -1.40 -13.53
CA ARG A 30 1.96 -0.77 -14.86
C ARG A 30 2.39 -1.76 -15.94
N LEU A 31 3.26 -2.71 -15.57
CA LEU A 31 3.92 -3.61 -16.50
C LEU A 31 3.21 -4.97 -16.61
N ALA A 32 2.64 -5.46 -15.51
CA ALA A 32 2.10 -6.82 -15.42
C ALA A 32 0.86 -6.89 -14.50
N PRO A 33 -0.27 -6.22 -14.85
CA PRO A 33 -1.43 -6.10 -13.97
C PRO A 33 -2.05 -7.44 -13.54
N LYS A 34 -2.01 -8.47 -14.41
CA LYS A 34 -2.50 -9.82 -14.08
C LYS A 34 -1.61 -10.53 -13.07
N GLU A 35 -0.30 -10.33 -13.15
CA GLU A 35 0.67 -10.94 -12.23
C GLU A 35 0.65 -10.21 -10.89
N THR A 36 0.51 -8.88 -10.90
CA THR A 36 0.26 -8.08 -9.70
C THR A 36 -0.97 -8.57 -8.95
N ALA A 37 -2.11 -8.77 -9.64
CA ALA A 37 -3.33 -9.28 -9.02
C ALA A 37 -3.14 -10.69 -8.43
N ALA A 38 -2.41 -11.57 -9.12
CA ALA A 38 -2.11 -12.91 -8.62
C ALA A 38 -1.23 -12.88 -7.37
N ARG A 39 -0.19 -12.03 -7.33
CA ARG A 39 0.64 -11.84 -6.14
C ARG A 39 -0.14 -11.23 -4.99
N PHE A 40 -0.97 -10.21 -5.25
CA PHE A 40 -1.85 -9.62 -4.23
C PHE A 40 -2.80 -10.66 -3.63
N PHE A 41 -3.41 -11.51 -4.46
CA PHE A 41 -4.26 -12.61 -4.00
C PHE A 41 -3.48 -13.62 -3.14
N GLN A 42 -2.24 -13.94 -3.51
CA GLN A 42 -1.37 -14.81 -2.71
C GLN A 42 -1.03 -14.19 -1.34
N LEU A 43 -0.83 -12.87 -1.27
CA LEU A 43 -0.60 -12.15 -0.02
C LEU A 43 -1.85 -12.14 0.87
N GLY A 44 -3.03 -12.07 0.26
CA GLY A 44 -4.30 -12.31 0.95
C GLY A 44 -4.45 -13.73 1.51
N HIS A 45 -3.58 -14.67 1.17
CA HIS A 45 -3.58 -16.03 1.74
C HIS A 45 -2.40 -16.30 2.67
N GLN A 46 -1.36 -15.47 2.62
CA GLN A 46 -0.26 -15.50 3.57
C GLN A 46 -0.63 -14.68 4.82
N SER A 47 -0.20 -15.13 6.00
CA SER A 47 -0.53 -14.57 7.32
C SER A 47 0.10 -13.19 7.61
N GLY A 48 0.43 -12.42 6.57
CA GLY A 48 1.15 -11.15 6.65
C GLY A 48 0.29 -9.90 6.67
N PHE A 49 -1.02 -9.95 6.37
CA PHE A 49 -1.91 -8.78 6.38
C PHE A 49 -3.24 -9.12 7.05
N SER A 50 -3.77 -8.22 7.89
CA SER A 50 -5.15 -8.30 8.38
C SER A 50 -6.17 -8.06 7.26
N ILE A 51 -7.45 -8.33 7.52
CA ILE A 51 -8.51 -8.07 6.53
C ILE A 51 -8.58 -6.57 6.21
N GLU A 52 -8.55 -5.73 7.23
CA GLU A 52 -8.64 -4.28 7.10
C GLU A 52 -7.40 -3.70 6.37
N GLN A 53 -6.23 -4.30 6.59
CA GLN A 53 -5.02 -3.93 5.85
C GLN A 53 -5.11 -4.31 4.37
N ARG A 54 -5.76 -5.43 4.03
CA ARG A 54 -5.97 -5.82 2.63
C ARG A 54 -6.92 -4.88 1.91
N ASP A 55 -8.00 -4.45 2.57
CA ASP A 55 -8.94 -3.48 2.02
C ASP A 55 -8.24 -2.15 1.70
N VAL A 56 -7.33 -1.71 2.59
CA VAL A 56 -6.48 -0.54 2.33
C VAL A 56 -5.58 -0.74 1.12
N VAL A 57 -4.95 -1.91 0.98
CA VAL A 57 -4.07 -2.19 -0.16
C VAL A 57 -4.88 -2.27 -1.46
N GLU A 58 -6.06 -2.88 -1.46
CA GLU A 58 -6.96 -2.88 -2.62
C GLU A 58 -7.31 -1.46 -3.04
N TRP A 59 -7.63 -0.58 -2.08
CA TRP A 59 -7.88 0.82 -2.37
C TRP A 59 -6.66 1.52 -2.97
N LEU A 60 -5.44 1.25 -2.49
CA LEU A 60 -4.20 1.79 -3.08
C LEU A 60 -4.03 1.42 -4.56
N PHE A 61 -4.52 0.24 -5.00
CA PHE A 61 -4.47 -0.16 -6.41
C PHE A 61 -5.44 0.61 -7.31
N GLU A 62 -6.48 1.22 -6.74
CA GLU A 62 -7.46 2.03 -7.47
C GLU A 62 -7.04 3.50 -7.60
N LEU A 63 -6.10 3.95 -6.76
CA LEU A 63 -5.62 5.33 -6.76
C LEU A 63 -4.72 5.65 -7.96
N ASP A 64 -4.69 6.93 -8.29
CA ASP A 64 -3.68 7.51 -9.17
C ASP A 64 -2.32 7.55 -8.46
N GLU A 65 -1.22 7.44 -9.21
CA GLU A 65 0.15 7.42 -8.67
C GLU A 65 0.44 8.61 -7.74
N SER A 66 -0.09 9.79 -8.07
CA SER A 66 0.07 11.01 -7.25
C SER A 66 -0.63 10.95 -5.89
N GLN A 67 -1.60 10.06 -5.72
CA GLN A 67 -2.40 9.89 -4.50
C GLN A 67 -1.88 8.74 -3.63
N VAL A 68 -1.28 7.72 -4.25
CA VAL A 68 -0.76 6.51 -3.60
C VAL A 68 0.17 6.84 -2.44
N ALA A 69 1.14 7.72 -2.64
CA ALA A 69 2.12 8.03 -1.63
C ALA A 69 1.54 8.74 -0.40
N GLY A 70 0.61 9.68 -0.63
CA GLY A 70 -0.12 10.35 0.46
C GLY A 70 -0.96 9.36 1.25
N MET A 71 -1.59 8.40 0.58
CA MET A 71 -2.37 7.35 1.23
C MET A 71 -1.49 6.38 2.03
N LEU A 72 -0.35 5.95 1.47
CA LEU A 72 0.63 5.12 2.16
C LEU A 72 1.17 5.80 3.42
N MET A 73 1.47 7.11 3.39
CA MET A 73 1.92 7.85 4.57
C MET A 73 0.89 7.85 5.72
N ASN A 74 -0.40 7.79 5.40
CA ASN A 74 -1.48 7.77 6.39
C ASN A 74 -1.66 6.39 7.04
N PHE A 75 -1.34 5.31 6.32
CA PHE A 75 -1.49 3.95 6.81
C PHE A 75 -0.17 3.31 7.25
N ALA A 76 0.98 3.88 6.93
CA ALA A 76 2.29 3.43 7.39
C ALA A 76 2.54 3.80 8.85
N ASP A 77 3.17 2.90 9.60
CA ASP A 77 3.74 3.22 10.90
C ASP A 77 4.96 4.16 10.78
N ASP A 78 5.51 4.60 11.92
CA ASP A 78 6.59 5.59 11.92
C ASP A 78 7.87 5.12 11.22
N GLU A 79 8.18 3.83 11.28
CA GLU A 79 9.36 3.24 10.61
C GLU A 79 9.09 3.08 9.11
N ALA A 80 7.91 2.56 8.76
CA ALA A 80 7.46 2.36 7.40
C ALA A 80 7.35 3.69 6.61
N ARG A 81 7.04 4.80 7.28
CA ARG A 81 7.05 6.15 6.67
C ARG A 81 8.43 6.55 6.16
N ALA A 82 9.53 6.03 6.71
CA ALA A 82 10.85 6.27 6.13
C ALA A 82 10.96 5.62 4.74
N VAL A 83 10.47 4.39 4.59
CA VAL A 83 10.45 3.65 3.31
C VAL A 83 9.63 4.41 2.25
N VAL A 84 8.43 4.89 2.61
CA VAL A 84 7.59 5.67 1.68
C VAL A 84 8.29 6.95 1.22
N ARG A 85 8.98 7.66 2.14
CA ARG A 85 9.71 8.89 1.81
C ARG A 85 10.91 8.63 0.89
N GLU A 86 11.62 7.53 1.09
CA GLU A 86 12.76 7.16 0.24
C GLU A 86 12.31 6.89 -1.20
N GLN A 87 11.20 6.16 -1.37
CA GLN A 87 10.62 5.90 -2.69
C GLN A 87 10.13 7.19 -3.36
N LEU A 88 9.41 8.06 -2.63
CA LEU A 88 8.98 9.37 -3.12
C LEU A 88 10.16 10.23 -3.59
N ALA A 89 11.25 10.25 -2.81
CA ALA A 89 12.45 10.98 -3.17
C ALA A 89 13.11 10.41 -4.43
N TYR A 90 13.00 9.11 -4.66
CA TYR A 90 13.48 8.46 -5.87
C TYR A 90 12.64 8.82 -7.10
N GLU A 91 11.32 8.74 -7.01
CA GLU A 91 10.41 9.11 -8.11
C GLU A 91 10.52 10.59 -8.47
N ALA A 92 10.53 11.49 -7.49
CA ALA A 92 10.68 12.92 -7.74
C ALA A 92 12.02 13.27 -8.41
N ARG A 93 13.08 12.50 -8.13
CA ARG A 93 14.37 12.64 -8.81
C ARG A 93 14.31 12.15 -10.25
N LEU A 94 13.60 11.06 -10.53
CA LEU A 94 13.43 10.56 -11.90
C LEU A 94 12.62 11.55 -12.75
N ASP A 95 11.53 12.09 -12.21
CA ASP A 95 10.72 13.09 -12.91
C ASP A 95 11.52 14.35 -13.26
N TYR A 96 12.35 14.86 -12.33
CA TYR A 96 13.21 16.02 -12.57
C TYR A 96 14.29 15.79 -13.64
N VAL A 97 14.80 14.56 -13.76
CA VAL A 97 15.83 14.22 -14.77
C VAL A 97 15.22 13.97 -16.15
N LEU A 98 13.95 13.57 -16.20
CA LEU A 98 13.23 13.28 -17.44
C LEU A 98 12.43 14.49 -17.98
N SER A 99 12.30 15.57 -17.20
CA SER A 99 11.71 16.86 -17.59
C SER A 99 12.72 17.81 -18.23
#